data_AF-A0A921IIN8-F1
#
_entry.id   AF-A0A921IIN8-F1
#
_cell.length_a   1.000
_cell.length_b   1.000
_cell.length_c   1.000
_cell.angle_alpha   90.00
_cell.angle_beta   90.00
_cell.angle_gamma   90.00
#
_symmetry.space_group_name_H-M   'P 1'
#
loop_
_entity.id
_entity.type
_entity.pdbx_description
1 polymer ?
#
loop_
_entity_poly.entity_id
_entity_poly.type
_entity_poly.pdbx_seq_one_letter_code
_entity_poly.pdbx_strand_id
1 'polypeptide(L)'
;MKQAKWFLLLHLILGIYATSSVFSKLAAQQPFLSMAFILLYGAMMLALVVYAFGWQQVIKHLPLTTAYANKAVTVVWGILLGFLIFGEGITPRQAVGAVIIIAGILLFVRADQEGEEHK
;
A
#
# COMPACT_ATOMS: atom_id res chain seq x y z
N MET A 1 9.66 -9.25 19.34
CA MET A 1 9.38 -7.79 19.32
C MET A 1 10.09 -7.00 18.22
N LYS A 2 11.32 -7.35 17.77
CA LYS A 2 12.05 -6.60 16.72
C LYS A 2 11.46 -6.69 15.30
N GLN A 3 10.72 -7.75 14.97
CA GLN A 3 10.09 -7.94 13.65
C GLN A 3 8.76 -7.16 13.51
N ALA A 4 7.92 -7.14 14.56
CA ALA A 4 6.61 -6.48 14.54
C ALA A 4 6.67 -4.98 14.21
N LYS A 5 7.70 -4.27 14.69
CA LYS A 5 7.90 -2.85 14.35
C LYS A 5 8.11 -2.64 12.84
N TRP A 6 8.78 -3.56 12.15
CA TRP A 6 9.04 -3.46 10.72
C TRP A 6 7.80 -3.83 9.89
N PHE A 7 6.99 -4.77 10.36
CA PHE A 7 5.67 -5.05 9.78
C PHE A 7 4.72 -3.86 9.93
N LEU A 8 4.71 -3.19 11.10
CA LEU A 8 3.95 -1.96 11.30
C LEU A 8 4.44 -0.85 10.36
N LEU A 9 5.76 -0.66 10.27
CA LEU A 9 6.35 0.32 9.35
C LEU A 9 5.97 0.00 7.90
N LEU A 10 6.01 -1.27 7.49
CA LEU A 10 5.60 -1.73 6.17
C LEU A 10 4.14 -1.34 5.87
N HIS A 11 3.21 -1.60 6.77
CA HIS A 11 1.81 -1.22 6.56
C HIS A 11 1.62 0.30 6.51
N LEU A 12 2.37 1.04 7.33
CA LEU A 12 2.34 2.51 7.32
C LEU A 12 2.83 3.07 5.99
N ILE A 13 3.96 2.60 5.46
CA ILE A 13 4.49 3.08 4.18
C ILE A 13 3.60 2.67 3.01
N LEU A 14 2.97 1.48 3.06
CA LEU A 14 1.99 1.06 2.06
C LEU A 14 0.72 1.93 2.11
N GLY A 15 0.33 2.40 3.31
CA GLY A 15 -0.72 3.40 3.46
C GLY A 15 -0.34 4.73 2.81
N ILE A 16 0.87 5.24 3.03
CA ILE A 16 1.39 6.45 2.36
C ILE A 16 1.37 6.28 0.83
N TYR A 17 1.78 5.11 0.34
CA TYR A 17 1.71 4.79 -1.07
C TYR A 17 0.27 4.84 -1.60
N ALA A 18 -0.69 4.28 -0.88
CA ALA A 18 -2.10 4.34 -1.28
C ALA A 18 -2.64 5.79 -1.32
N THR A 19 -2.21 6.65 -0.40
CA THR A 19 -2.54 8.09 -0.43
C THR A 19 -2.00 8.79 -1.69
N SER A 20 -0.84 8.37 -2.21
CA SER A 20 -0.34 8.90 -3.49
C SER A 20 -1.32 8.63 -4.64
N SER A 21 -2.00 7.48 -4.64
CA SER A 21 -3.02 7.15 -5.64
C SER A 21 -4.27 8.03 -5.51
N VAL A 22 -4.65 8.40 -4.28
CA VAL A 22 -5.73 9.37 -4.03
C VAL A 22 -5.39 10.74 -4.63
N PHE A 23 -4.18 11.25 -4.36
CA PHE A 23 -3.74 12.52 -4.93
C PHE A 23 -3.63 12.49 -6.45
N SER A 24 -3.14 11.38 -7.02
CA SER A 24 -3.09 11.17 -8.47
C SER A 24 -4.48 11.27 -9.09
N LYS A 25 -5.47 10.60 -8.49
CA LYS A 25 -6.85 10.60 -8.95
C LYS A 25 -7.50 11.98 -8.85
N LEU A 26 -7.28 12.71 -7.76
CA LEU A 26 -7.76 14.09 -7.60
C LEU A 26 -7.07 15.04 -8.59
N ALA A 27 -5.77 14.88 -8.83
CA ALA A 27 -5.03 15.69 -9.80
C ALA A 27 -5.56 15.48 -11.22
N ALA A 28 -5.91 14.25 -11.59
CA ALA A 28 -6.48 13.93 -12.91
C ALA A 28 -7.83 14.61 -13.18
N GLN A 29 -8.53 15.08 -12.15
CA GLN A 29 -9.79 15.85 -12.28
C GLN A 29 -9.57 17.35 -12.46
N GLN A 30 -8.34 17.84 -12.29
CA GLN A 30 -8.01 19.26 -12.41
C GLN A 30 -7.52 19.60 -13.83
N PRO A 31 -7.75 20.83 -14.32
CA PRO A 31 -7.15 21.29 -15.56
C PRO A 31 -5.63 21.17 -15.50
N PHE A 32 -5.03 20.71 -16.61
CA PHE A 32 -3.59 20.53 -16.72
C PHE A 32 -2.86 21.84 -16.39
N LEU A 33 -1.84 21.75 -15.53
CA LEU A 33 -1.05 22.88 -15.01
C LEU A 33 -1.81 23.96 -14.21
N SER A 34 -3.06 23.70 -13.80
CA SER A 34 -3.69 24.55 -12.77
C SER A 34 -2.91 24.50 -11.46
N MET A 35 -3.05 25.54 -10.63
CA MET A 35 -2.42 25.58 -9.30
C MET A 35 -2.82 24.34 -8.46
N ALA A 36 -4.09 23.94 -8.51
CA ALA A 36 -4.57 22.74 -7.83
C ALA A 36 -3.92 21.46 -8.37
N PHE A 37 -3.77 21.33 -9.71
CA PHE A 37 -3.05 20.22 -10.32
C PHE A 37 -1.60 20.13 -9.81
N ILE A 38 -0.87 21.25 -9.82
CA ILE A 38 0.54 21.29 -9.39
C ILE A 38 0.67 20.90 -7.92
N LEU A 39 -0.22 21.40 -7.05
CA LEU A 39 -0.21 21.07 -5.63
C LEU A 39 -0.53 19.58 -5.38
N LEU A 40 -1.57 19.04 -6.02
CA LEU A 40 -1.95 17.62 -5.87
C LEU A 40 -0.90 16.68 -6.45
N TYR A 41 -0.35 17.01 -7.62
CA TYR A 41 0.72 16.24 -8.25
C TYR A 41 2.02 16.32 -7.42
N GLY A 42 2.34 17.50 -6.87
CA GLY A 42 3.45 17.67 -5.93
C GLY A 42 3.28 16.85 -4.65
N ALA A 43 2.07 16.81 -4.08
CA ALA A 43 1.74 15.99 -2.92
C ALA A 43 1.86 14.47 -3.23
N MET A 44 1.40 14.04 -4.41
CA MET A 44 1.62 12.68 -4.90
C MET A 44 3.11 12.34 -4.98
N MET A 45 3.91 13.23 -5.57
CA MET A 45 5.36 13.04 -5.69
C MET A 45 6.04 12.96 -4.31
N LEU A 46 5.68 13.85 -3.39
CA LEU A 46 6.22 13.82 -2.02
C LEU A 46 5.87 12.51 -1.31
N ALA A 47 4.64 12.03 -1.42
CA ALA A 47 4.22 10.75 -0.85
C ALA A 47 5.05 9.59 -1.41
N LEU A 48 5.34 9.59 -2.72
CA LEU A 48 6.18 8.56 -3.35
C LEU A 48 7.64 8.62 -2.87
N VAL A 49 8.19 9.83 -2.66
CA VAL A 49 9.54 10.00 -2.09
C VAL A 49 9.59 9.44 -0.67
N VAL A 50 8.63 9.79 0.18
CA VAL A 50 8.53 9.26 1.55
C VAL A 50 8.40 7.73 1.54
N TYR A 51 7.54 7.20 0.66
CA TYR A 51 7.40 5.76 0.47
C TYR A 51 8.74 5.11 0.06
N ALA A 52 9.47 5.69 -0.88
CA ALA A 52 10.75 5.15 -1.34
C ALA A 52 11.77 5.06 -0.20
N PHE A 53 11.90 6.11 0.62
CA PHE A 53 12.78 6.09 1.79
C PHE A 53 12.32 5.04 2.82
N GLY A 54 11.03 4.97 3.12
CA GLY A 54 10.47 3.99 4.06
C GLY A 54 10.68 2.55 3.58
N TRP A 55 10.45 2.30 2.29
CA TRP A 55 10.66 1.00 1.65
C TRP A 55 12.11 0.55 1.77
N GLN A 56 13.07 1.46 1.55
CA GLN A 56 14.50 1.18 1.75
C GLN A 56 14.83 0.77 3.19
N GLN A 57 14.12 1.29 4.20
CA GLN A 57 14.34 0.86 5.59
C GLN A 57 13.74 -0.52 5.86
N VAL A 58 12.58 -0.81 5.27
CA VAL A 58 11.89 -2.09 5.43
C VAL A 58 12.70 -3.24 4.84
N ILE A 59 13.18 -3.12 3.60
CA ILE A 59 13.92 -4.20 2.92
C ILE A 59 15.29 -4.50 3.55
N LYS A 60 15.83 -3.60 4.38
CA LYS A 60 17.05 -3.85 5.17
C LYS A 60 16.82 -4.77 6.37
N HIS A 61 15.56 -4.94 6.79
CA HIS A 61 15.22 -5.64 8.02
C HIS A 61 14.18 -6.74 7.85
N LEU A 62 13.49 -6.79 6.71
CA LEU A 62 12.55 -7.85 6.34
C LEU A 62 12.99 -8.50 5.02
N PRO A 63 12.75 -9.81 4.83
CA PRO A 63 12.98 -10.45 3.55
C PRO A 63 12.19 -9.76 2.42
N LEU A 64 12.84 -9.60 1.27
CA LEU A 64 12.22 -8.97 0.10
C LEU A 64 10.92 -9.68 -0.31
N THR A 65 10.88 -11.01 -0.21
CA THR A 65 9.72 -11.84 -0.53
C THR A 65 8.52 -11.49 0.36
N THR A 66 8.74 -11.36 1.66
CA THR A 66 7.72 -10.96 2.65
C THR A 66 7.23 -9.53 2.41
N ALA A 67 8.14 -8.60 2.16
CA ALA A 67 7.77 -7.21 1.86
C ALA A 67 6.94 -7.09 0.57
N TYR A 68 7.35 -7.77 -0.50
CA TYR A 68 6.64 -7.75 -1.78
C TYR A 68 5.28 -8.47 -1.72
N ALA A 69 5.16 -9.57 -0.97
CA ALA A 69 3.88 -10.23 -0.76
C ALA A 69 2.86 -9.27 -0.12
N ASN A 70 3.28 -8.53 0.91
CA ASN A 70 2.44 -7.55 1.58
C ASN A 70 2.12 -6.31 0.72
N LYS A 71 2.88 -6.03 -0.34
CA LYS A 71 2.56 -4.93 -1.27
C LYS A 71 1.17 -5.07 -1.89
N ALA A 72 0.67 -6.30 -2.06
CA ALA A 72 -0.66 -6.54 -2.58
C ALA A 72 -1.78 -5.98 -1.67
N VAL A 73 -1.53 -5.73 -0.37
CA VAL A 73 -2.46 -5.02 0.52
C VAL A 73 -2.82 -3.63 -0.01
N THR A 74 -1.94 -2.99 -0.79
CA THR A 74 -2.22 -1.66 -1.38
C THR A 74 -3.45 -1.65 -2.28
N VAL A 75 -3.78 -2.78 -2.90
CA VAL A 75 -5.01 -2.93 -3.70
C VAL A 75 -6.24 -2.82 -2.79
N VAL A 76 -6.21 -3.46 -1.63
CA VAL A 76 -7.30 -3.39 -0.63
C VAL A 76 -7.44 -1.97 -0.11
N TRP A 77 -6.34 -1.29 0.21
CA TRP A 77 -6.35 0.13 0.57
C TRP A 77 -6.92 1.00 -0.55
N GLY A 78 -6.58 0.72 -1.80
CA GLY A 78 -7.13 1.44 -2.95
C GLY A 78 -8.65 1.32 -3.05
N ILE A 79 -9.20 0.13 -2.85
CA ILE A 79 -10.66 -0.10 -2.83
C ILE A 79 -11.30 0.66 -1.65
N LEU A 80 -10.71 0.56 -0.46
CA LEU A 80 -11.22 1.22 0.75
C LEU A 80 -11.20 2.75 0.62
N LEU A 81 -10.09 3.34 0.18
CA LEU A 81 -9.97 4.78 -0.02
C LEU A 81 -10.85 5.26 -1.19
N GLY A 82 -10.99 4.46 -2.24
CA GLY A 82 -11.94 4.69 -3.34
C GLY A 82 -13.37 4.85 -2.83
N PHE A 83 -13.82 3.90 -2.00
CA PHE A 83 -15.13 3.94 -1.37
C PHE A 83 -15.27 5.13 -0.39
N LEU A 84 -14.30 5.33 0.51
CA LEU A 84 -14.39 6.34 1.57
C LEU A 84 -14.29 7.78 1.08
N ILE A 85 -13.42 8.06 0.11
CA ILE A 85 -13.11 9.43 -0.34
C ILE A 85 -13.95 9.82 -1.55
N PHE A 86 -14.18 8.87 -2.47
CA PHE A 86 -14.84 9.15 -3.75
C PHE A 86 -16.27 8.57 -3.82
N GLY A 87 -16.72 7.84 -2.79
CA GLY A 87 -18.03 7.20 -2.78
C GLY A 87 -18.18 6.10 -3.83
N GLU A 88 -17.08 5.50 -4.28
CA GLU A 88 -17.13 4.43 -5.28
C GLU A 88 -17.79 3.18 -4.73
N GLY A 89 -18.80 2.66 -5.41
CA GLY A 89 -19.45 1.41 -5.01
C GLY A 89 -18.48 0.23 -5.04
N ILE A 90 -18.43 -0.53 -3.95
CA ILE A 90 -17.63 -1.76 -3.88
C ILE A 90 -18.38 -2.86 -4.64
N THR A 91 -17.83 -3.26 -5.79
CA THR A 91 -18.42 -4.35 -6.58
C THR A 91 -18.14 -5.72 -5.94
N PRO A 92 -19.02 -6.72 -6.13
CA PRO A 92 -18.77 -8.08 -5.63
C PRO A 92 -17.44 -8.67 -6.12
N ARG A 93 -17.03 -8.33 -7.35
CA ARG A 93 -15.73 -8.75 -7.92
C ARG A 93 -14.55 -8.17 -7.14
N GLN A 94 -14.61 -6.89 -6.75
CA GLN A 94 -13.57 -6.26 -5.92
C GLN A 94 -13.53 -6.87 -4.53
N ALA A 95 -14.69 -7.18 -3.93
CA ALA A 95 -14.75 -7.83 -2.62
C ALA A 95 -14.11 -9.23 -2.66
N VAL A 96 -14.45 -10.05 -3.64
CA VAL A 96 -13.85 -11.39 -3.83
C VAL A 96 -12.33 -11.27 -4.06
N GLY A 97 -11.90 -10.34 -4.92
CA GLY A 97 -10.49 -10.09 -5.16
C GLY A 97 -9.72 -9.67 -3.88
N ALA A 98 -10.30 -8.79 -3.07
CA ALA A 98 -9.71 -8.37 -1.80
C ALA A 98 -9.57 -9.54 -0.81
N VAL A 99 -10.59 -10.41 -0.71
CA VAL A 99 -10.53 -11.61 0.14
C VAL A 99 -9.43 -12.56 -0.31
N ILE A 100 -9.31 -12.82 -1.62
CA ILE A 100 -8.27 -13.68 -2.18
C ILE A 100 -6.87 -13.11 -1.90
N ILE A 101 -6.69 -11.80 -2.07
CA ILE A 101 -5.42 -11.12 -1.76
C ILE A 101 -5.06 -11.30 -0.29
N ILE A 102 -5.98 -11.01 0.63
CA ILE A 102 -5.74 -11.15 2.07
C ILE A 102 -5.40 -12.59 2.43
N ALA A 103 -6.17 -13.56 1.91
CA ALA A 103 -5.91 -14.99 2.16
C ALA A 103 -4.52 -15.41 1.66
N GLY A 104 -4.12 -14.99 0.46
CA GLY A 104 -2.80 -15.28 -0.10
C GLY A 104 -1.66 -14.70 0.75
N ILE A 105 -1.81 -13.46 1.24
CA ILE A 105 -0.81 -12.83 2.11
C ILE A 105 -0.71 -13.55 3.45
N LEU A 106 -1.84 -13.93 4.05
CA LEU A 106 -1.85 -14.66 5.32
C LEU A 106 -1.20 -16.05 5.19
N LEU A 107 -1.48 -16.77 4.10
CA LEU A 107 -0.84 -18.06 3.81
C LEU A 107 0.67 -17.88 3.61
N PHE A 108 1.08 -16.87 2.84
CA PHE A 108 2.48 -16.59 2.59
C PHE A 108 3.24 -16.27 3.88
N VAL A 109 2.70 -15.36 4.70
CA VAL A 109 3.35 -14.94 5.96
C VAL A 109 3.46 -16.11 6.94
N ARG A 110 2.47 -17.00 7.01
CA ARG A 110 2.54 -18.21 7.85
C ARG A 110 3.63 -19.16 7.40
N ALA A 111 3.71 -19.45 6.10
CA ALA A 111 4.74 -20.33 5.55
C ALA A 111 6.16 -19.77 5.76
N ASP A 112 6.33 -18.46 5.67
CA ASP A 112 7.60 -17.77 5.91
C ASP A 112 8.02 -17.87 7.39
N GLN A 113 7.07 -17.80 8.33
CA GLN A 113 7.34 -17.95 9.77
C GLN A 113 7.72 -19.38 10.16
N GLU A 114 7.03 -20.40 9.62
CA GLU A 114 7.36 -21.81 9.86
C GLU A 114 8.75 -22.18 9.33
N GLY A 115 9.17 -21.59 8.20
CA GLY A 115 10.50 -21.76 7.64
C GLY A 115 11.63 -21.14 8.48
N GLU A 116 11.35 -20.08 9.25
CA GLU A 116 12.33 -19.48 10.18
C GLU A 116 12.40 -20.22 11.52
N GLU A 117 11.30 -20.83 12.02
CA GLU A 117 11.33 -21.62 13.25
C GLU A 117 12.10 -22.96 13.12
N HIS A 118 12.27 -23.45 11.89
CA HIS A 118 13.02 -24.67 11.59
C HIS A 118 14.50 -24.43 11.20
N LYS A 119 15.01 -23.21 11.33
CA LYS A 119 16.42 -22.85 11.14
C LYS A 119 17.12 -22.55 12.46
#